data_AF-A0A2G9MY25-F1
#
_entry.id   AF-A0A2G9MY25-F1
#
_cell.length_a   1.000
_cell.length_b   1.000
_cell.length_c   1.000
_cell.angle_alpha   90.00
_cell.angle_beta   90.00
_cell.angle_gamma   90.00
#
_symmetry.space_group_name_H-M   'P 1'
#
loop_
_entity.id
_entity.type
_entity.pdbx_description
1 polymer ?
#
loop_
_entity_poly.entity_id
_entity_poly.type
_entity_poly.pdbx_seq_one_letter_code
_entity_poly.pdbx_strand_id
1 'polypeptide(L)'
;MATGGQTAEVLDATAQDARNMQIISKEISSSLLMYLIFVVFASVVGAPFLLAVSQNLIETLEGVFAKMPAAPSGGGGFALANISAFPITPNEFFLFSLAVLVCTMIFASLLIGIIQRGSKAQGIKYMPFLILAGLAIYFAVRAALGGFLSGGVL
;
A
#
# COMPACT_ATOMS: atom_id res chain seq x y z
N MET A 1 5.26 62.65 -22.18
CA MET A 1 5.96 62.02 -21.04
C MET A 1 4.89 61.60 -20.03
N ALA A 2 4.26 60.44 -20.20
CA ALA A 2 3.20 59.99 -19.27
C ALA A 2 2.92 58.48 -19.32
N THR A 3 3.42 57.76 -20.32
CA THR A 3 3.10 56.35 -20.54
C THR A 3 4.12 55.36 -19.93
N GLY A 4 5.31 55.82 -19.53
CA GLY A 4 6.34 54.95 -18.92
C GLY A 4 6.18 54.71 -17.41
N GLY A 5 5.44 55.57 -16.70
CA GLY A 5 5.19 55.40 -15.26
C GLY A 5 4.16 54.32 -14.96
N GLN A 6 3.09 54.25 -15.75
CA GLN A 6 2.06 53.21 -15.63
C GLN A 6 2.57 51.82 -16.03
N THR A 7 3.48 51.73 -17.01
CA THR A 7 4.10 50.44 -17.37
C THR A 7 5.07 49.96 -16.28
N ALA A 8 5.77 50.87 -15.60
CA ALA A 8 6.60 50.52 -14.45
C ALA A 8 5.76 50.02 -13.26
N GLU A 9 4.61 50.63 -13.00
CA GLU A 9 3.66 50.19 -11.96
C GLU A 9 3.06 48.81 -12.26
N VAL A 10 2.67 48.55 -13.51
CA VAL A 10 2.18 47.22 -13.93
C VAL A 10 3.28 46.16 -13.84
N LEU A 11 4.53 46.52 -14.16
CA LEU A 11 5.66 45.60 -14.06
C LEU A 11 6.00 45.27 -12.60
N ASP A 12 5.91 46.25 -11.69
CA ASP A 12 6.10 46.03 -10.25
C ASP A 12 4.98 45.19 -9.65
N ALA A 13 3.72 45.45 -10.04
CA ALA A 13 2.58 44.62 -9.66
C ALA A 13 2.74 43.18 -10.18
N THR A 14 3.14 43.00 -11.45
CA THR A 14 3.40 41.67 -12.03
C THR A 14 4.56 40.98 -11.32
N ALA A 15 5.60 41.71 -10.93
CA ALA A 15 6.73 41.17 -10.18
C ALA A 15 6.32 40.72 -8.78
N GLN A 16 5.47 41.49 -8.09
CA GLN A 16 4.89 41.10 -6.80
C GLN A 16 3.99 39.88 -6.93
N ASP A 17 3.12 39.84 -7.94
CA ASP A 17 2.25 38.68 -8.21
C ASP A 17 3.05 37.43 -8.53
N ALA A 18 4.10 37.54 -9.35
CA ALA A 18 5.00 36.44 -9.65
C ALA A 18 5.72 35.92 -8.38
N ARG A 19 6.16 36.83 -7.51
CA ARG A 19 6.77 36.47 -6.22
C ARG A 19 5.76 35.79 -5.29
N ASN A 20 4.54 36.29 -5.22
CA ASN A 20 3.46 35.70 -4.43
C ASN A 20 3.11 34.29 -4.94
N MET A 21 3.01 34.11 -6.26
CA MET A 21 2.78 32.81 -6.90
C MET A 21 3.89 31.81 -6.56
N GLN A 22 5.15 32.24 -6.53
CA GLN A 22 6.27 31.39 -6.12
C GLN A 22 6.17 30.97 -4.64
N ILE A 23 5.81 31.89 -3.75
CA ILE A 23 5.61 31.59 -2.33
C ILE A 23 4.48 30.57 -2.15
N ILE A 24 3.33 30.79 -2.79
CA ILE A 24 2.17 29.90 -2.73
C ILE A 24 2.53 28.51 -3.27
N SER A 25 3.20 28.42 -4.42
CA SER A 25 3.60 27.13 -5.00
C SER A 25 4.56 26.36 -4.08
N LYS A 26 5.45 27.05 -3.37
CA LYS A 26 6.34 26.44 -2.37
C LYS A 26 5.57 25.92 -1.16
N GLU A 27 4.59 26.68 -0.68
CA GLU A 27 3.71 26.26 0.42
C GLU A 27 2.89 25.02 0.05
N ILE A 28 2.28 25.01 -1.15
CA ILE A 28 1.56 23.86 -1.69
C ILE A 28 2.48 22.64 -1.77
N SER A 29 3.69 22.80 -2.33
CA SER A 29 4.64 21.71 -2.46
C SER A 29 5.03 21.12 -1.09
N SER A 30 5.20 21.97 -0.08
CA SER A 30 5.48 21.54 1.29
C SER A 30 4.32 20.76 1.91
N SER A 31 3.08 21.22 1.71
CA SER A 31 1.88 20.55 2.20
C SER A 31 1.68 19.18 1.54
N LEU A 32 1.88 19.08 0.23
CA LEU A 32 1.79 17.83 -0.53
C LEU A 32 2.86 16.82 -0.14
N LEU A 33 4.03 17.27 0.33
CA LEU A 33 5.12 16.40 0.78
C LEU A 33 4.70 15.55 1.99
N MET A 34 3.99 16.15 2.95
CA MET A 34 3.47 15.42 4.11
C MET A 34 2.48 14.31 3.69
N TYR A 35 1.58 14.63 2.75
CA TYR A 35 0.64 13.65 2.20
C TYR A 35 1.38 12.51 1.47
N LEU A 36 2.42 12.84 0.71
CA LEU A 36 3.25 11.85 0.02
C LEU A 36 3.94 10.89 0.99
N ILE A 37 4.52 11.40 2.08
CA ILE A 37 5.16 10.56 3.12
C ILE A 37 4.13 9.58 3.69
N PHE A 38 2.92 10.04 3.98
CA PHE A 38 1.85 9.17 4.51
C PHE A 38 1.46 8.07 3.52
N VAL A 39 1.25 8.41 2.24
CA VAL A 39 0.89 7.43 1.20
C VAL A 39 2.01 6.41 1.00
N VAL A 40 3.27 6.86 0.94
CA VAL A 40 4.42 5.96 0.82
C VAL A 40 4.49 5.03 2.03
N PHE A 41 4.35 5.56 3.25
CA PHE A 41 4.38 4.75 4.46
C PHE A 41 3.24 3.72 4.51
N ALA A 42 2.00 4.15 4.24
CA ALA A 42 0.84 3.26 4.25
C ALA A 42 0.93 2.15 3.19
N SER A 43 1.42 2.47 2.00
CA SER A 43 1.57 1.49 0.90
C SER A 43 2.78 0.57 1.10
N VAL A 44 3.93 1.10 1.49
CA VAL A 44 5.20 0.36 1.59
C VAL A 44 5.30 -0.43 2.89
N VAL A 45 4.68 0.04 3.98
CA VAL A 45 4.68 -0.65 5.28
C VAL A 45 3.33 -1.27 5.59
N GLY A 46 2.25 -0.48 5.52
CA GLY A 46 0.91 -0.91 5.94
C GLY A 46 0.37 -2.09 5.14
N ALA A 47 0.34 -1.97 3.81
CA ALA A 47 -0.20 -3.02 2.94
C ALA A 47 0.55 -4.37 3.06
N PRO A 48 1.89 -4.46 2.92
CA PRO A 48 2.59 -5.73 3.08
C PRO A 48 2.47 -6.29 4.50
N PHE A 49 2.44 -5.45 5.53
CA PHE A 49 2.27 -5.90 6.90
C PHE A 49 0.91 -6.56 7.12
N LEU A 50 -0.17 -5.91 6.70
CA LEU A 50 -1.53 -6.46 6.83
C LEU A 50 -1.70 -7.78 6.06
N LEU A 51 -1.15 -7.85 4.84
CA LEU A 51 -1.21 -9.05 4.02
C LEU A 51 -0.41 -10.22 4.62
N ALA A 52 0.77 -9.95 5.19
CA ALA A 52 1.58 -10.96 5.84
C ALA A 52 0.91 -11.53 7.11
N VAL A 53 0.27 -10.67 7.91
CA VAL A 53 -0.52 -11.10 9.08
C VAL A 53 -1.71 -11.95 8.64
N SER A 54 -2.43 -11.52 7.60
CA SER A 54 -3.57 -12.28 7.06
C SER A 54 -3.16 -13.67 6.57
N GLN A 55 -1.97 -13.82 5.99
CA GLN A 55 -1.46 -15.12 5.56
C GLN A 55 -1.25 -16.07 6.75
N ASN A 56 -0.64 -15.58 7.84
CA ASN A 56 -0.42 -16.38 9.05
C ASN A 56 -1.74 -16.83 9.70
N LEU A 57 -2.76 -15.96 9.66
CA LEU A 57 -4.09 -16.32 10.14
C LEU A 57 -4.67 -17.51 9.35
N ILE A 58 -4.50 -17.52 8.03
CA ILE A 58 -5.02 -18.62 7.19
C ILE A 58 -4.22 -19.92 7.42
N GLU A 59 -2.89 -19.84 7.55
CA GLU A 59 -2.05 -21.01 7.87
C GLU A 59 -2.43 -21.62 9.24
N THR A 60 -2.68 -20.79 10.25
CA THR A 60 -3.12 -21.26 11.58
C THR A 60 -4.53 -21.85 11.56
N LEU A 61 -5.47 -21.25 10.81
CA LEU A 61 -6.81 -21.80 10.64
C LEU A 61 -6.77 -23.17 9.95
N GLU A 62 -6.04 -23.31 8.86
CA GLU A 62 -5.89 -24.61 8.18
C GLU A 62 -5.31 -25.67 9.13
N GLY A 63 -4.29 -25.32 9.93
CA GLY A 63 -3.73 -26.23 10.93
C GLY A 63 -4.72 -26.67 12.02
N VAL A 64 -5.69 -25.81 12.38
CA VAL A 64 -6.77 -26.15 13.32
C VAL A 64 -7.82 -27.05 12.65
N PHE A 65 -8.25 -26.73 11.43
CA PHE A 65 -9.23 -27.54 10.69
C PHE A 65 -8.67 -28.91 10.29
N ALA A 66 -7.38 -29.02 9.96
CA ALA A 66 -6.72 -30.28 9.66
C ALA A 66 -6.63 -31.24 10.87
N LYS A 67 -6.66 -30.70 12.09
CA LYS A 67 -6.69 -31.48 13.34
C LYS A 67 -8.11 -31.81 13.80
N MET A 68 -9.13 -31.29 13.14
CA MET A 68 -10.52 -31.61 13.44
C MET A 68 -10.86 -32.98 12.85
N PRO A 69 -11.30 -33.96 13.65
CA PRO A 69 -11.67 -35.27 13.11
C PRO A 69 -12.82 -35.12 12.13
N ALA A 70 -12.67 -35.71 10.94
CA ALA A 70 -13.75 -35.78 9.95
C ALA A 70 -14.99 -36.42 10.61
N ALA A 71 -16.13 -35.73 10.54
CA ALA A 71 -17.37 -36.21 11.14
C ALA A 71 -17.72 -37.61 10.56
N PRO A 72 -17.98 -38.63 11.40
CA PRO A 72 -18.33 -39.95 10.90
C PRO A 72 -19.62 -39.86 10.09
N SER A 73 -19.59 -40.41 8.88
CA SER A 73 -20.63 -40.32 7.86
C SER A 73 -21.88 -41.16 8.15
N GLY A 74 -22.33 -41.24 9.40
CA GLY A 74 -23.50 -42.04 9.76
C GLY A 74 -24.06 -41.68 11.13
N GLY A 75 -25.20 -40.97 11.15
CA GLY A 75 -25.98 -40.72 12.36
C GLY A 75 -26.71 -39.38 12.30
N GLY A 76 -28.03 -39.42 12.17
CA GLY A 76 -28.88 -38.23 12.13
C GLY A 76 -28.76 -37.39 13.41
N GLY A 77 -28.43 -36.10 13.23
CA GLY A 77 -28.29 -35.14 14.31
C GLY A 77 -27.17 -34.17 13.98
N PHE A 78 -27.52 -33.04 13.36
CA PHE A 78 -26.59 -32.05 12.80
C PHE A 78 -25.63 -32.65 11.75
N ALA A 79 -26.11 -32.69 10.50
CA ALA A 79 -25.22 -32.72 9.36
C ALA A 79 -24.40 -31.42 9.37
N LEU A 80 -23.28 -31.43 10.11
CA LEU A 80 -22.14 -30.58 9.81
C LEU A 80 -21.69 -31.04 8.43
N ALA A 81 -22.31 -30.44 7.41
CA ALA A 81 -22.08 -30.72 6.00
C ALA A 81 -20.58 -30.77 5.81
N ASN A 82 -20.06 -31.95 5.44
CA ASN A 82 -18.72 -32.23 4.93
C ASN A 82 -17.87 -30.94 4.85
N ILE A 83 -17.30 -30.49 5.97
CA ILE A 83 -16.26 -29.45 5.96
C ILE A 83 -15.00 -30.19 5.54
N SER A 84 -15.05 -30.72 4.32
CA SER A 84 -13.97 -31.40 3.66
C SER A 84 -13.12 -30.30 3.09
N ALA A 85 -12.10 -29.95 3.87
CA ALA A 85 -11.10 -28.92 3.61
C ALA A 85 -11.63 -27.47 3.63
N PHE A 86 -10.91 -26.64 4.37
CA PHE A 86 -10.99 -25.19 4.19
C PHE A 86 -10.70 -24.91 2.70
N PRO A 87 -11.59 -24.26 1.94
CA PRO A 87 -11.48 -24.18 0.48
C PRO A 87 -10.35 -23.27 0.00
N ILE A 88 -9.58 -22.67 0.90
CA ILE A 88 -8.48 -21.76 0.58
C ILE A 88 -7.19 -22.40 1.07
N THR A 89 -6.38 -22.85 0.13
CA THR A 89 -5.05 -23.37 0.42
C THR A 89 -4.12 -22.18 0.71
N PRO A 90 -3.18 -22.25 1.67
CA PRO A 90 -2.25 -21.13 1.94
C PRO A 90 -1.46 -20.68 0.72
N ASN A 91 -1.19 -21.61 -0.20
CA ASN A 91 -0.52 -21.31 -1.46
C ASN A 91 -1.35 -20.43 -2.41
N GLU A 92 -2.68 -20.63 -2.44
CA GLU A 92 -3.59 -19.78 -3.22
C GLU A 92 -3.68 -18.38 -2.62
N PHE A 93 -3.69 -18.30 -1.28
CA PHE A 93 -3.69 -17.03 -0.59
C PHE A 93 -2.36 -16.27 -0.78
N PHE A 94 -1.22 -16.97 -0.83
CA PHE A 94 0.07 -16.34 -1.14
C PHE A 94 0.07 -15.71 -2.53
N LEU A 95 -0.44 -16.42 -3.55
CA LEU A 95 -0.53 -15.90 -4.91
C LEU A 95 -1.46 -14.68 -4.99
N PHE A 96 -2.59 -14.74 -4.29
CA PHE A 96 -3.55 -13.64 -4.17
C PHE A 96 -2.93 -12.42 -3.48
N SER A 97 -2.27 -12.62 -2.33
CA SER A 97 -1.57 -11.58 -1.57
C SER A 97 -0.53 -10.86 -2.44
N LEU A 98 0.26 -11.62 -3.20
CA LEU A 98 1.26 -11.05 -4.11
C LEU A 98 0.61 -10.23 -5.23
N ALA A 99 -0.47 -10.72 -5.84
CA ALA A 99 -1.21 -9.98 -6.87
C ALA A 99 -1.82 -8.67 -6.34
N VAL A 100 -2.45 -8.72 -5.16
CA VAL A 100 -3.04 -7.53 -4.49
C VAL A 100 -1.96 -6.53 -4.09
N LEU A 101 -0.82 -7.00 -3.60
CA LEU A 101 0.32 -6.16 -3.23
C LEU A 101 0.85 -5.41 -4.45
N VAL A 102 1.11 -6.12 -5.56
CA VAL A 102 1.55 -5.49 -6.81
C VAL A 102 0.53 -4.46 -7.31
N CYS A 103 -0.75 -4.81 -7.28
CA CYS A 103 -1.83 -3.89 -7.67
C CYS A 103 -1.82 -2.61 -6.81
N THR A 104 -1.66 -2.76 -5.50
CA THR A 104 -1.60 -1.63 -4.55
C THR A 104 -0.37 -0.76 -4.79
N MET A 105 0.79 -1.36 -5.10
CA MET A 105 2.02 -0.62 -5.42
C MET A 105 1.88 0.19 -6.71
N ILE A 106 1.17 -0.33 -7.72
CA ILE A 106 0.84 0.40 -8.95
C ILE A 106 0.00 1.64 -8.61
N PHE A 107 -1.06 1.48 -7.83
CA PHE A 107 -1.92 2.60 -7.44
C PHE A 107 -1.21 3.63 -6.56
N ALA A 108 -0.39 3.18 -5.61
CA ALA A 108 0.43 4.05 -4.77
C ALA A 108 1.40 4.88 -5.61
N SER A 109 2.08 4.26 -6.58
CA SER A 109 2.98 4.95 -7.50
C SER A 109 2.27 5.98 -8.37
N LEU A 110 1.05 5.65 -8.82
CA LEU A 110 0.25 6.58 -9.62
C LEU A 110 -0.22 7.77 -8.79
N LEU A 111 -0.65 7.54 -7.54
CA LEU A 111 -0.99 8.60 -6.59
C LEU A 111 0.17 9.55 -6.40
N ILE A 112 1.37 9.02 -6.14
CA ILE A 112 2.59 9.83 -5.94
C ILE A 112 2.90 10.71 -7.15
N GLY A 113 2.74 10.18 -8.37
CA GLY A 113 2.92 10.96 -9.61
C GLY A 113 1.93 12.12 -9.74
N ILE A 114 0.66 11.87 -9.41
CA ILE A 114 -0.39 12.89 -9.43
C ILE A 114 -0.13 13.96 -8.37
N ILE A 115 0.28 13.56 -7.16
CA ILE A 115 0.55 14.49 -6.04
C ILE A 115 1.75 15.38 -6.34
N GLN A 116 2.88 14.84 -6.83
CA GLN A 116 4.08 15.65 -7.03
C GLN A 116 4.03 16.55 -8.26
N ARG A 117 3.52 16.03 -9.39
CA ARG A 117 3.67 16.70 -10.69
C ARG A 117 2.36 16.90 -11.44
N GLY A 118 1.22 16.49 -10.87
CA GLY A 118 -0.09 16.64 -11.49
C GLY A 118 -0.35 15.71 -12.69
N SER A 119 0.58 14.82 -13.03
CA SER A 119 0.45 13.90 -14.16
C SER A 119 0.75 12.45 -13.80
N LYS A 120 -0.18 11.56 -14.19
CA LYS A 120 -0.12 10.11 -13.99
C LYS A 120 1.13 9.49 -14.61
N ALA A 121 1.56 10.04 -15.76
CA ALA A 121 2.71 9.53 -16.52
C ALA A 121 4.04 9.68 -15.76
N GLN A 122 4.18 10.69 -14.91
CA GLN A 122 5.38 10.88 -14.09
C GLN A 122 5.42 9.95 -12.88
N GLY A 123 4.27 9.37 -12.49
CA GLY A 123 4.18 8.32 -11.46
C GLY A 123 4.79 6.99 -11.90
N ILE A 124 4.82 6.70 -13.20
CA ILE A 124 5.32 5.41 -13.73
C ILE A 124 6.81 5.21 -13.42
N LYS A 125 7.60 6.30 -13.34
CA LYS A 125 9.02 6.21 -13.01
C LYS A 125 9.27 5.72 -11.57
N TYR A 126 8.35 5.99 -10.65
CA TYR A 126 8.47 5.58 -9.25
C TYR A 126 7.98 4.14 -9.00
N MET A 127 7.25 3.56 -9.97
CA MET A 127 6.61 2.25 -9.86
C MET A 127 7.58 1.11 -9.58
N PRO A 128 8.70 0.93 -10.32
CA PRO A 128 9.61 -0.17 -10.05
C PRO A 128 10.27 -0.07 -8.67
N PHE A 129 10.58 1.13 -8.21
CA PHE A 129 11.18 1.35 -6.89
C PHE A 129 10.21 0.99 -5.76
N LEU A 130 8.94 1.40 -5.88
CA LEU A 130 7.89 1.11 -4.89
C LEU A 130 7.57 -0.37 -4.79
N ILE A 131 7.46 -1.06 -5.93
CA ILE A 131 7.21 -2.51 -5.96
C ILE A 131 8.35 -3.27 -5.27
N LEU A 132 9.60 -2.88 -5.54
CA LEU A 132 10.78 -3.52 -4.98
C LEU A 132 10.85 -3.30 -3.46
N ALA A 133 10.57 -2.07 -3.00
CA ALA A 133 10.49 -1.75 -1.57
C ALA A 133 9.36 -2.52 -0.86
N GLY A 134 8.18 -2.57 -1.47
CA GLY A 134 7.02 -3.30 -0.94
C GLY A 134 7.25 -4.80 -0.83
N LEU A 135 7.87 -5.42 -1.83
CA LEU A 135 8.26 -6.83 -1.79
C LEU A 135 9.31 -7.09 -0.71
N ALA A 136 10.33 -6.23 -0.61
CA ALA A 136 11.37 -6.37 0.41
C ALA A 136 10.78 -6.37 1.83
N ILE A 137 9.82 -5.47 2.10
CA ILE A 137 9.15 -5.40 3.40
C ILE A 137 8.22 -6.59 3.62
N TYR A 138 7.49 -7.03 2.59
CA TYR A 138 6.65 -8.22 2.70
C TYR A 138 7.46 -9.45 3.13
N PHE A 139 8.61 -9.69 2.49
CA PHE A 139 9.50 -10.78 2.87
C PHE A 139 10.12 -10.58 4.26
N ALA A 140 10.53 -9.35 4.60
CA ALA A 140 11.09 -9.05 5.92
C ALA A 140 10.08 -9.31 7.05
N VAL A 141 8.83 -8.85 6.87
CA VAL A 141 7.74 -9.06 7.83
C VAL A 141 7.40 -10.55 7.92
N ARG A 142 7.30 -11.25 6.80
CA ARG A 142 7.07 -12.70 6.81
C ARG A 142 8.18 -13.46 7.54
N ALA A 143 9.45 -13.10 7.32
CA ALA A 143 10.58 -13.71 8.01
C ALA A 143 10.55 -13.40 9.52
N ALA A 144 10.20 -12.17 9.90
CA ALA A 144 10.06 -11.78 11.31
C ALA A 144 8.93 -12.55 12.00
N LEU A 145 7.75 -12.67 11.38
CA LEU A 145 6.64 -13.46 11.92
C LEU A 145 6.98 -14.96 11.95
N GLY A 146 7.59 -15.51 10.90
CA GLY A 146 8.03 -16.90 10.88
C GLY A 146 9.09 -17.21 11.95
N GLY A 147 9.99 -16.27 12.22
CA GLY A 147 10.95 -16.36 13.33
C GLY A 147 10.28 -16.30 14.70
N PHE A 148 9.28 -15.43 14.88
CA PHE A 148 8.54 -15.30 16.13
C PHE A 148 7.65 -16.53 16.42
N LEU A 149 7.02 -17.09 15.38
CA LEU A 149 6.21 -18.30 15.49
C LEU A 149 7.06 -19.57 15.65
N SER A 150 8.18 -19.71 14.94
CA SER A 150 9.10 -20.86 15.12
C SER A 150 9.89 -20.82 16.44
N GLY A 151 10.14 -19.64 17.00
CA GLY A 151 10.71 -19.49 18.34
C GLY A 151 9.70 -19.62 19.49
N GLY A 152 8.39 -19.63 19.18
CA GLY A 152 7.29 -19.73 20.15
C GLY A 152 6.63 -21.12 20.23
N VAL A 153 7.04 -22.08 19.39
CA VAL A 153 6.62 -23.50 19.51
C VAL A 153 7.62 -24.25 20.41
N LEU A 154 7.38 -24.15 21.71
CA LEU A 154 7.59 -25.21 22.69
C LEU A 154 6.21 -25.73 23.11
#